data_AF-A0A1Y4K8J4-F1
#
_entry.id   AF-A0A1Y4K8J4-F1
#
_cell.length_a   1.000
_cell.length_b   1.000
_cell.length_c   1.000
_cell.angle_alpha   90.00
_cell.angle_beta   90.00
_cell.angle_gamma   90.00
#
_symmetry.space_group_name_H-M   'P 1'
#
loop_
_entity.id
_entity.type
_entity.pdbx_description
1 polymer ?
#
loop_
_entity_poly.entity_id
_entity_poly.type
_entity_poly.pdbx_seq_one_letter_code
_entity_poly.pdbx_strand_id
1 'polypeptide(L)' 'MDTGFRCVIGSDGATHLEHQIGTMRFDLATGQMTQILPSPGGIQSVIRPNGSFGLEQTVGNMRFNIDQGSYDLLL' A
#
# COMPACT_ATOMS: atom_id res chain seq x y z
N MET A 1 -10.07 5.33 -16.82
CA MET A 1 -8.76 5.80 -16.30
C MET A 1 -8.74 5.47 -14.83
N ASP A 2 -7.74 4.74 -14.37
CA ASP A 2 -7.52 4.57 -12.93
C ASP A 2 -7.20 5.95 -12.35
N THR A 3 -7.96 6.37 -11.35
CA THR A 3 -7.79 7.69 -10.74
C THR A 3 -6.67 7.69 -9.69
N GLY A 4 -6.11 6.51 -9.38
CA GLY A 4 -5.13 6.33 -8.32
C GLY A 4 -5.74 6.33 -6.92
N PHE A 5 -7.04 6.64 -6.79
CA PHE A 5 -7.76 6.59 -5.52
C PHE A 5 -8.25 5.17 -5.23
N ARG A 6 -8.13 4.76 -3.97
CA ARG A 6 -8.59 3.45 -3.50
C ARG A 6 -9.06 3.51 -2.06
N CYS A 7 -10.16 2.84 -1.77
CA CYS A 7 -10.54 2.55 -0.39
C CYS A 7 -9.90 1.23 0.04
N VAL A 8 -9.31 1.19 1.23
CA VAL A 8 -8.59 0.02 1.74
C VAL A 8 -9.08 -0.30 3.14
N ILE A 9 -9.38 -1.57 3.41
CA ILE A 9 -9.52 -2.06 4.78
C ILE A 9 -8.14 -2.58 5.18
N GLY A 10 -7.49 -1.83 6.08
CA GLY A 10 -6.13 -2.10 6.53
C GLY A 10 -6.07 -3.29 7.48
N SER A 11 -4.90 -3.90 7.58
CA SER A 11 -4.60 -4.93 8.58
C SER A 11 -4.70 -4.44 10.03
N ASP A 12 -4.71 -3.13 10.26
CA ASP A 12 -5.01 -2.49 11.55
C ASP A 12 -6.52 -2.45 11.88
N GLY A 13 -7.37 -2.90 10.94
CA GLY A 13 -8.83 -2.89 11.06
C GLY A 13 -9.49 -1.55 10.71
N ALA A 14 -8.71 -0.52 10.35
CA ALA A 14 -9.23 0.76 9.92
C ALA A 14 -9.55 0.78 8.43
N THR A 15 -10.36 1.75 8.01
CA THR A 15 -10.58 2.05 6.59
C THR A 15 -9.73 3.25 6.20
N HIS A 16 -8.88 3.08 5.19
CA HIS A 16 -8.03 4.13 4.64
C HIS A 16 -8.55 4.56 3.27
N LEU A 17 -8.36 5.84 2.97
CA LEU A 17 -8.52 6.35 1.62
C LEU A 17 -7.13 6.64 1.07
N GLU A 18 -6.67 5.78 0.17
CA GLU A 18 -5.36 5.90 -0.46
C GLU A 18 -5.44 6.68 -1.77
N HIS A 19 -4.41 7.47 -2.07
CA HIS A 19 -4.19 8.02 -3.40
C HIS A 19 -2.75 7.76 -3.82
N GLN A 20 -2.57 7.01 -4.91
CA GLN A 20 -1.27 6.71 -5.48
C GLN A 20 -0.95 7.61 -6.68
N ILE A 21 0.14 8.36 -6.59
CA ILE A 21 0.68 9.20 -7.66
C ILE A 21 2.09 8.70 -7.97
N GLY A 22 2.24 8.00 -9.10
CA GLY A 22 3.50 7.37 -9.47
C GLY A 22 3.93 6.34 -8.42
N THR A 23 5.07 6.61 -7.77
CA THR A 23 5.67 5.77 -6.74
C THR A 23 5.33 6.21 -5.32
N MET A 24 4.47 7.21 -5.13
CA MET A 24 4.04 7.68 -3.80
C MET A 24 2.60 7.28 -3.56
N ARG A 25 2.32 6.67 -2.41
CA ARG A 25 0.97 6.34 -1.95
C ARG A 25 0.69 7.09 -0.66
N PHE A 26 -0.31 7.95 -0.72
CA PHE A 26 -0.76 8.77 0.40
C PHE A 26 -1.97 8.14 1.06
N ASP A 27 -1.96 8.04 2.38
CA ASP A 27 -3.19 7.88 3.17
C ASP A 27 -3.77 9.28 3.41
N LEU A 28 -4.95 9.54 2.85
CA LEU A 28 -5.60 10.85 2.91
C LEU A 28 -6.23 11.15 4.27
N ALA A 29 -6.48 10.14 5.12
CA ALA A 29 -6.98 10.36 6.46
C ALA A 29 -5.87 10.81 7.41
N THR A 30 -4.65 10.28 7.22
CA THR A 30 -3.51 10.55 8.12
C THR A 30 -2.47 11.52 7.54
N GLY A 31 -2.52 11.77 6.22
CA GLY A 31 -1.52 12.55 5.49
C GLY A 31 -0.17 11.85 5.33
N GLN A 32 -0.06 10.58 5.75
CA GLN A 32 1.18 9.82 5.69
C GLN A 32 1.46 9.33 4.27
N MET A 33 2.74 9.26 3.92
CA MET A 33 3.19 8.81 2.59
C MET A 33 4.05 7.57 2.71
N THR A 34 3.71 6.56 1.91
CA THR A 34 4.53 5.37 1.65
C THR A 34 5.14 5.47 0.26
N GLN A 35 6.45 5.30 0.16
CA GLN A 35 7.16 5.21 -1.11
C GLN A 35 7.13 3.77 -1.60
N ILE A 36 6.78 3.58 -2.87
CA ILE A 36 6.66 2.28 -3.56
C ILE A 36 7.74 2.20 -4.63
N LEU A 37 8.58 1.19 -4.56
CA LEU A 37 9.61 0.92 -5.55
C LEU A 37 9.21 -0.35 -6.30
N PRO A 38 8.93 -0.26 -7.61
CA PRO A 38 8.59 -1.43 -8.40
C PRO A 38 9.77 -2.40 -8.44
N SER A 39 9.49 -3.69 -8.26
CA SER A 39 10.46 -4.77 -8.36
C SER A 39 10.02 -5.80 -9.41
N PRO A 40 10.95 -6.51 -10.07
CA PRO A 40 10.59 -7.61 -10.96
C PRO A 40 9.79 -8.70 -10.23
N GLY A 41 8.81 -9.32 -10.91
CA GLY A 41 8.06 -10.46 -10.38
C GLY A 41 6.78 -10.10 -9.60
N GLY A 42 6.28 -8.86 -9.69
CA GLY A 42 4.99 -8.46 -9.10
C GLY A 42 5.03 -8.18 -7.60
N ILE A 43 6.21 -8.27 -6.98
CA ILE A 43 6.50 -7.81 -5.63
C ILE A 43 6.93 -6.33 -5.72
N GLN A 44 6.57 -5.53 -4.74
CA GLN A 44 6.95 -4.14 -4.62
C GLN A 44 7.68 -3.94 -3.31
N SER A 45 8.75 -3.15 -3.34
CA SER A 45 9.42 -2.72 -2.12
C SER A 45 8.74 -1.45 -1.61
N VAL A 46 8.51 -1.35 -0.30
CA VAL A 46 7.88 -0.17 0.30
C VAL A 46 8.77 0.45 1.35
N ILE A 47 8.82 1.79 1.38
CA ILE A 47 9.41 2.56 2.47
C ILE A 47 8.25 3.27 3.16
N ARG A 48 7.97 2.84 4.39
CA ARG A 48 6.85 3.32 5.18
C ARG A 48 7.18 4.68 5.83
N PRO A 49 6.18 5.41 6.35
CA PRO A 49 6.41 6.75 6.91
C PRO A 49 7.38 6.79 8.09
N ASN A 50 7.49 5.70 8.83
CA ASN A 50 8.46 5.54 9.93
C ASN A 50 9.89 5.18 9.45
N GLY A 51 10.14 5.17 8.14
CA GLY A 51 11.41 4.80 7.53
C GLY A 51 11.67 3.30 7.42
N SER A 52 10.75 2.45 7.90
CA SER A 52 10.90 1.00 7.76
C SER A 52 10.75 0.55 6.31
N PHE A 53 11.58 -0.41 5.92
CA PHE A 53 11.51 -1.07 4.63
C PHE A 53 10.64 -2.33 4.72
N GLY A 54 9.84 -2.59 3.69
CA GLY A 54 8.99 -3.76 3.58
C GLY A 54 8.82 -4.26 2.15
N LEU A 55 8.08 -5.35 2.01
CA LEU A 55 7.74 -5.96 0.74
C LEU A 55 6.23 -6.20 0.68
N GLU A 56 5.61 -5.74 -0.39
CA GLU A 56 4.20 -6.01 -0.65
C GLU A 56 3.98 -6.74 -1.97
N GLN A 57 2.94 -7.57 -2.03
CA GLN A 57 2.49 -8.18 -3.26
C GLN A 57 0.97 -8.06 -3.36
N THR A 58 0.47 -7.61 -4.50
CA THR A 58 -0.98 -7.52 -4.75
C THR A 58 -1.42 -8.71 -5.60
N VAL A 59 -2.42 -9.46 -5.12
CA VAL A 59 -3.07 -10.56 -5.85
C VAL A 59 -4.58 -10.35 -5.78
N GLY A 60 -5.19 -10.04 -6.92
CA GLY A 60 -6.59 -9.60 -6.98
C GLY A 60 -6.79 -8.35 -6.12
N ASN A 61 -7.73 -8.43 -5.18
CA ASN A 61 -8.05 -7.35 -4.25
C ASN A 61 -7.30 -7.45 -2.92
N MET A 62 -6.36 -8.38 -2.76
CA MET A 62 -5.56 -8.49 -1.53
C MET A 62 -4.16 -7.94 -1.76
N ARG A 63 -3.71 -7.05 -0.87
CA ARG A 63 -2.33 -6.60 -0.78
C ARG A 63 -1.67 -7.26 0.43
N PHE A 64 -0.77 -8.19 0.20
CA PHE A 64 -0.03 -8.88 1.24
C PHE A 64 1.19 -8.06 1.63
N ASN A 65 1.29 -7.68 2.91
CA ASN A 65 2.48 -7.08 3.52
C ASN A 65 3.39 -8.22 4.00
N ILE A 66 4.21 -8.74 3.09
CA ILE A 66 4.97 -10.00 3.25
C ILE A 66 5.88 -9.94 4.48
N ASP A 67 6.53 -8.81 4.70
CA ASP A 67 7.44 -8.60 5.83
C ASP A 67 6.72 -8.55 7.19
N GLN A 68 5.44 -8.21 7.19
CA GLN A 68 4.63 -8.07 8.40
C GLN A 68 3.73 -9.29 8.67
N GLY A 69 3.60 -10.20 7.70
CA GLY A 69 2.68 -11.33 7.80
C GLY A 69 1.21 -10.92 7.84
N SER A 70 0.86 -9.77 7.26
CA SER A 70 -0.50 -9.21 7.24
C SER A 70 -0.98 -8.96 5.80
N TYR A 71 -2.26 -8.60 5.65
CA TYR A 71 -2.81 -8.20 4.36
C TYR A 71 -3.84 -7.09 4.52
N ASP A 72 -4.00 -6.30 3.47
CA ASP A 72 -5.03 -5.28 3.33
C ASP A 72 -6.00 -5.67 2.21
N LEU A 73 -7.29 -5.35 2.37
CA LEU A 73 -8.30 -5.55 1.35
C LEU A 73 -8.53 -4.25 0.57
N LEU A 74 -8.31 -4.34 -0.74
CA LEU A 74 -8.45 -3.28 -1.73
C LEU A 74 -9.88 -3.28 -2.27
N LEU A 75 -10.60 -2.17 -2.14
CA LEU A 75 -12.00 -2.00 -2.59
C LEU A 75 -12.08 -1.24 -3.91
#